data_AF-A0A5C1A707-F1
#
_entry.id   AF-A0A5C1A707-F1
#
_cell.length_a   1.000
_cell.length_b   1.000
_cell.length_c   1.000
_cell.angle_alpha   90.00
_cell.angle_beta   90.00
_cell.angle_gamma   90.00
#
_symmetry.space_group_name_H-M   'P 1'
#
loop_
_entity.id
_entity.type
_entity.pdbx_description
1 polymer ?
#
loop_
_entity_poly.entity_id
_entity_poly.type
_entity_poly.pdbx_seq_one_letter_code
_entity_poly.pdbx_strand_id
1 'polypeptide(L)'
;MNRPTSRLSWALPLLFVALASDVSAQSPPYDVFPLAESPYYRVRYEASTKAGELPFAVNYTIWVPPGVKTLRGVVVHQHGCGEGSCKSGLTGAFDLHWQALAKKHDCALLSPAYEQPEKADCQLWCDPRNGSDAAFQKGLADLGSKCGHPELSSVPWALWGHSGGGHWAGGMVLSHPDRVAAAWLRSGVPMLKADPARAAIKAHTLPEAALKVPVMCNLGTKEGVTVKGDRFGGVWPANEAFFNTVRGKGGLVGVAVDPLTSHECGNQRYLAIPWLDACLTARLPKASGEPLVAMPTDSTWLAPVTGTEAVPAAKFTGAPLTAGWLPNEAIAKSWTQYVKDTAVTDLTPPPAPANVRLKGNELTWEADADVESGLAGFVIERDGQVLANVPEQGKNPFGRPIFQNLQYSDTPTQPLVAMRYTDAKAEAGKSHSYRVIAVNTAGLKSKPSAESTPAKP
;
A
#
# COMPACT_ATOMS: atom_id res chain seq x y z
N MET A 1 -42.16 -80.83 9.89
CA MET A 1 -41.97 -79.91 11.04
C MET A 1 -40.47 -79.71 11.22
N ASN A 2 -39.97 -78.53 10.84
CA ASN A 2 -38.68 -77.96 11.27
C ASN A 2 -38.59 -76.57 10.63
N ARG A 3 -38.58 -75.52 11.46
CA ARG A 3 -38.25 -74.14 11.07
C ARG A 3 -36.73 -74.03 10.89
N PRO A 4 -36.27 -73.10 10.05
CA PRO A 4 -35.17 -72.24 10.47
C PRO A 4 -35.49 -70.75 10.36
N THR A 5 -35.01 -70.09 11.40
CA THR A 5 -34.85 -68.68 11.73
C THR A 5 -34.32 -67.78 10.59
N SER A 6 -35.03 -66.68 10.30
CA SER A 6 -34.45 -65.49 9.66
C SER A 6 -34.18 -64.41 10.72
N ARG A 7 -32.91 -64.02 10.86
CA ARG A 7 -32.47 -62.95 11.76
C ARG A 7 -32.90 -61.59 11.21
N LEU A 8 -33.53 -60.78 12.06
CA LEU A 8 -33.86 -59.38 11.80
C LEU A 8 -32.61 -58.53 12.03
N SER A 9 -32.01 -58.01 10.96
CA SER A 9 -30.89 -57.06 11.01
C SER A 9 -31.40 -55.65 11.29
N TRP A 10 -31.06 -55.10 12.45
CA TRP A 10 -31.31 -53.71 12.82
C TRP A 10 -30.28 -52.82 12.12
N ALA A 11 -30.72 -51.96 11.20
CA ALA A 11 -29.90 -50.91 10.62
C ALA A 11 -29.89 -49.70 11.57
N LEU A 12 -28.73 -49.41 12.16
CA LEU A 12 -28.47 -48.18 12.89
C LEU A 12 -28.36 -47.01 11.88
N PRO A 13 -29.08 -45.90 12.04
CA PRO A 13 -28.85 -44.73 11.21
C PRO A 13 -27.55 -44.05 11.67
N LEU A 14 -26.53 -44.08 10.82
CA LEU A 14 -25.33 -43.26 10.94
C LEU A 14 -25.73 -41.79 10.78
N LEU A 15 -25.80 -41.08 11.92
CA LEU A 15 -25.96 -39.64 11.98
C LEU A 15 -24.67 -38.99 11.45
N PHE A 16 -24.69 -38.47 10.22
CA PHE A 16 -23.64 -37.58 9.73
C PHE A 16 -23.73 -36.26 10.49
N VAL A 17 -22.90 -36.11 11.53
CA VAL A 17 -22.66 -34.81 12.15
C VAL A 17 -21.83 -34.00 11.16
N ALA A 18 -22.48 -33.06 10.47
CA ALA A 18 -21.79 -32.02 9.75
C ALA A 18 -21.00 -31.20 10.77
N LEU A 19 -19.67 -31.33 10.75
CA LEU A 19 -18.77 -30.42 11.45
C LEU A 19 -18.91 -29.06 10.78
N ALA A 20 -19.75 -28.19 11.37
CA ALA A 20 -19.72 -26.77 11.07
C ALA A 20 -18.28 -26.30 11.30
N SER A 21 -17.63 -25.86 10.23
CA SER A 21 -16.39 -25.11 10.36
C SER A 21 -16.76 -23.83 11.08
N ASP A 22 -16.31 -23.67 12.33
CA ASP A 22 -16.46 -22.43 13.07
C ASP A 22 -15.77 -21.33 12.28
N VAL A 23 -16.54 -20.55 11.50
CA VAL A 23 -16.09 -19.27 10.98
C VAL A 23 -16.08 -18.36 12.20
N SER A 24 -14.94 -18.28 12.89
CA SER A 24 -14.81 -17.36 14.02
C SER A 24 -15.00 -15.95 13.48
N ALA A 25 -15.90 -15.19 14.09
CA ALA A 25 -15.93 -13.75 13.91
C ALA A 25 -14.56 -13.17 14.28
N GLN A 26 -14.18 -12.10 13.60
CA GLN A 26 -12.93 -11.40 13.88
C GLN A 26 -12.98 -10.80 15.28
N SER A 27 -11.92 -11.01 16.06
CA SER A 27 -11.85 -10.52 17.44
C SER A 27 -11.28 -9.10 17.50
N PRO A 28 -11.61 -8.33 18.56
CA PRO A 28 -10.91 -7.09 18.84
C PRO A 28 -9.40 -7.28 18.88
N PRO A 29 -8.60 -6.32 18.38
CA PRO A 29 -9.04 -5.00 17.90
C PRO A 29 -9.24 -4.93 16.38
N TYR A 30 -9.46 -6.06 15.72
CA TYR A 30 -9.62 -6.14 14.27
C TYR A 30 -11.08 -6.30 13.85
N ASP A 31 -12.03 -6.21 14.78
CA ASP A 31 -13.48 -6.33 14.54
C ASP A 31 -14.12 -5.05 13.98
N VAL A 32 -13.39 -3.93 13.97
CA VAL A 32 -13.83 -2.63 13.42
C VAL A 32 -13.06 -2.30 12.14
N PHE A 33 -13.74 -2.39 11.01
CA PHE A 33 -13.18 -2.10 9.70
C PHE A 33 -14.24 -1.59 8.72
N PRO A 34 -13.83 -0.91 7.63
CA PRO A 34 -14.76 -0.51 6.58
C PRO A 34 -15.35 -1.74 5.88
N LEU A 35 -16.62 -1.64 5.50
CA LEU A 35 -17.29 -2.63 4.66
C LEU A 35 -16.55 -2.77 3.33
N ALA A 36 -16.41 -4.00 2.85
CA ALA A 36 -15.82 -4.31 1.55
C ALA A 36 -16.93 -4.63 0.55
N GLU A 37 -17.72 -3.61 0.22
CA GLU A 37 -18.69 -3.63 -0.87
C GLU A 37 -18.03 -3.11 -2.15
N SER A 38 -18.49 -3.57 -3.32
CA SER A 38 -17.98 -3.12 -4.63
C SER A 38 -17.82 -1.59 -4.65
N PRO A 39 -16.65 -1.05 -5.05
CA PRO A 39 -15.54 -1.71 -5.75
C PRO A 39 -14.48 -2.41 -4.85
N TYR A 40 -14.80 -2.62 -3.57
CA TYR A 40 -13.94 -3.30 -2.61
C TYR A 40 -14.38 -4.75 -2.41
N TYR A 41 -13.42 -5.64 -2.18
CA TYR A 41 -13.67 -7.06 -1.92
C TYR A 41 -12.74 -7.53 -0.81
N ARG A 42 -13.20 -8.51 -0.02
CA ARG A 42 -12.41 -9.08 1.07
C ARG A 42 -12.52 -10.60 1.13
N VAL A 43 -11.41 -11.25 1.43
CA VAL A 43 -11.34 -12.65 1.87
C VAL A 43 -10.59 -12.72 3.19
N ARG A 44 -10.98 -13.67 4.04
CA ARG A 44 -10.32 -13.94 5.32
C ARG A 44 -9.89 -15.39 5.38
N TYR A 45 -8.71 -15.63 5.93
CA TYR A 45 -8.22 -16.97 6.26
C TYR A 45 -7.94 -17.05 7.75
N GLU A 46 -8.27 -18.20 8.34
CA GLU A 46 -7.97 -18.48 9.74
C GLU A 46 -6.50 -18.83 9.94
N ALA A 47 -6.03 -18.66 11.18
CA ALA A 47 -4.71 -19.11 11.59
C ALA A 47 -4.57 -20.64 11.43
N SER A 48 -3.39 -21.09 10.99
CA SER A 48 -3.05 -22.51 10.91
C SER A 48 -2.08 -22.92 12.01
N THR A 49 -2.22 -24.16 12.50
CA THR A 49 -1.26 -24.79 13.41
C THR A 49 -0.26 -25.69 12.69
N LYS A 50 -0.38 -25.83 11.37
CA LYS A 50 0.50 -26.69 10.56
C LYS A 50 1.80 -25.97 10.24
N ALA A 51 2.91 -26.71 10.31
CA ALA A 51 4.22 -26.19 9.98
C ALA A 51 4.28 -25.68 8.52
N GLY A 52 4.80 -24.46 8.32
CA GLY A 52 4.90 -23.82 7.00
C GLY A 52 3.63 -23.12 6.51
N GLU A 53 2.50 -23.29 7.20
CA GLU A 53 1.29 -22.49 6.97
C GLU A 53 1.28 -21.26 7.90
N LEU A 54 0.52 -20.24 7.50
CA LEU A 54 0.46 -18.97 8.23
C LEU A 54 -0.19 -19.15 9.61
N PRO A 55 0.51 -18.84 10.72
CA PRO A 55 -0.02 -19.07 12.07
C PRO A 55 -0.90 -17.94 12.62
N PHE A 56 -1.19 -16.92 11.79
CA PHE A 56 -2.09 -15.83 12.13
C PHE A 56 -3.24 -15.79 11.13
N ALA A 57 -4.44 -15.45 11.60
CA ALA A 57 -5.52 -15.12 10.69
C ALA A 57 -5.15 -13.86 9.88
N VAL A 58 -5.72 -13.73 8.68
CA VAL A 58 -5.42 -12.59 7.80
C VAL A 58 -6.64 -12.20 7.00
N ASN A 59 -6.87 -10.89 6.91
CA ASN A 59 -7.81 -10.32 5.95
C ASN A 59 -7.04 -9.72 4.78
N TYR A 60 -7.43 -10.10 3.56
CA TYR A 60 -6.98 -9.43 2.35
C TYR A 60 -8.12 -8.57 1.83
N THR A 61 -7.95 -7.25 1.87
CA THR A 61 -8.89 -6.31 1.25
C THR A 61 -8.29 -5.80 -0.05
N ILE A 62 -9.06 -5.82 -1.13
CA ILE A 62 -8.66 -5.29 -2.43
C ILE A 62 -9.67 -4.25 -2.91
N TRP A 63 -9.16 -3.19 -3.51
CA TRP A 63 -9.91 -2.24 -4.32
C TRP A 63 -9.59 -2.48 -5.80
N VAL A 64 -10.63 -2.60 -6.61
CA VAL A 64 -10.52 -2.74 -8.07
C VAL A 64 -11.00 -1.44 -8.72
N PRO A 65 -10.20 -0.79 -9.60
CA PRO A 65 -10.62 0.44 -10.25
C PRO A 65 -11.97 0.27 -10.98
N PRO A 66 -12.98 1.10 -10.66
CA PRO A 66 -14.28 0.99 -11.33
C PRO A 66 -14.16 1.06 -12.86
N GLY A 67 -14.73 0.07 -13.54
CA GLY A 67 -14.77 0.02 -15.01
C GLY A 67 -13.52 -0.56 -15.70
N VAL A 68 -12.46 -0.92 -14.95
CA VAL A 68 -11.29 -1.59 -15.53
C VAL A 68 -11.69 -2.90 -16.19
N LYS A 69 -11.14 -3.17 -17.39
CA LYS A 69 -11.48 -4.36 -18.18
C LYS A 69 -10.56 -5.53 -17.90
N THR A 70 -9.28 -5.22 -17.67
CA THR A 70 -8.25 -6.21 -17.40
C THR A 70 -7.23 -5.56 -16.49
N LEU A 71 -6.88 -6.26 -15.41
CA LEU A 71 -5.83 -5.79 -14.52
C LEU A 71 -4.45 -6.11 -15.09
N ARG A 72 -3.54 -5.14 -14.98
CA ARG A 72 -2.13 -5.26 -15.40
C ARG A 72 -1.21 -5.56 -14.23
N GLY A 73 -1.68 -5.40 -13.00
CA GLY A 73 -0.89 -5.61 -11.79
C GLY A 73 -1.69 -5.43 -10.50
N VAL A 74 -1.00 -5.61 -9.38
CA VAL A 74 -1.51 -5.30 -8.03
C VAL A 74 -0.49 -4.44 -7.31
N VAL A 75 -0.92 -3.27 -6.82
CA VAL A 75 -0.18 -2.50 -5.82
C VAL A 75 -0.51 -3.09 -4.46
N VAL A 76 0.49 -3.51 -3.70
CA VAL A 76 0.33 -4.10 -2.37
C VAL A 76 0.87 -3.12 -1.33
N HIS A 77 0.04 -2.72 -0.39
CA HIS A 77 0.41 -1.85 0.73
C HIS A 77 0.44 -2.65 2.02
N GLN A 78 1.64 -2.99 2.49
CA GLN A 78 1.84 -3.89 3.63
C GLN A 78 2.20 -3.12 4.90
N HIS A 79 1.38 -3.31 5.94
CA HIS A 79 1.61 -2.72 7.27
C HIS A 79 2.87 -3.24 7.99
N GLY A 80 3.23 -2.59 9.10
CA GLY A 80 4.32 -3.01 9.99
C GLY A 80 3.98 -4.06 11.03
N CYS A 81 4.98 -4.43 11.83
CA CYS A 81 4.86 -5.43 12.91
C CYS A 81 4.05 -4.90 14.10
N GLY A 82 3.41 -5.83 14.81
CA GLY A 82 2.71 -5.59 16.07
C GLY A 82 1.26 -5.13 15.85
N GLU A 83 0.40 -5.45 16.82
CA GLU A 83 -1.05 -5.28 16.73
C GLU A 83 -1.48 -3.86 16.30
N GLY A 84 -0.84 -2.83 16.86
CA GLY A 84 -1.09 -1.43 16.49
C GLY A 84 -0.84 -1.14 15.00
N SER A 85 0.26 -1.66 14.45
CA SER A 85 0.57 -1.52 13.03
C SER A 85 -0.33 -2.41 12.17
N CYS A 86 -0.62 -3.63 12.59
CA CYS A 86 -1.43 -4.57 11.82
C CYS A 86 -2.83 -4.03 11.49
N LYS A 87 -3.44 -3.30 12.43
CA LYS A 87 -4.74 -2.62 12.22
C LYS A 87 -4.74 -1.61 11.08
N SER A 88 -3.60 -0.98 10.79
CA SER A 88 -3.51 -0.02 9.67
C SER A 88 -3.87 -0.69 8.33
N GLY A 89 -3.54 -1.98 8.18
CA GLY A 89 -3.87 -2.79 7.02
C GLY A 89 -5.37 -2.92 6.72
N LEU A 90 -6.24 -2.72 7.72
CA LEU A 90 -7.71 -2.74 7.54
C LEU A 90 -8.21 -1.61 6.62
N THR A 91 -7.41 -0.55 6.47
CA THR A 91 -7.76 0.66 5.71
C THR A 91 -6.91 0.91 4.48
N GLY A 92 -5.79 0.19 4.30
CA GLY A 92 -4.84 0.49 3.22
C GLY A 92 -5.45 0.43 1.82
N ALA A 93 -6.38 -0.50 1.59
CA ALA A 93 -7.09 -0.61 0.31
C ALA A 93 -8.02 0.59 0.00
N PHE A 94 -8.37 1.40 1.01
CA PHE A 94 -9.24 2.58 0.92
C PHE A 94 -8.45 3.90 0.81
N ASP A 95 -7.12 3.86 0.72
CA ASP A 95 -6.31 5.06 0.57
C ASP A 95 -6.42 5.64 -0.84
N LEU A 96 -6.99 6.84 -0.96
CA LEU A 96 -7.29 7.49 -2.23
C LEU A 96 -6.03 7.78 -3.06
N HIS A 97 -4.89 8.06 -2.40
CA HIS A 97 -3.65 8.38 -3.10
C HIS A 97 -3.01 7.13 -3.70
N TRP A 98 -2.98 6.04 -2.93
CA TRP A 98 -2.54 4.73 -3.44
C TRP A 98 -3.50 4.16 -4.49
N GLN A 99 -4.81 4.42 -4.37
CA GLN A 99 -5.78 4.07 -5.41
C GLN A 99 -5.53 4.85 -6.70
N ALA A 100 -5.14 6.13 -6.62
CA ALA A 100 -4.81 6.92 -7.82
C ALA A 100 -3.63 6.32 -8.59
N LEU A 101 -2.57 5.88 -7.88
CA LEU A 101 -1.46 5.13 -8.49
C LEU A 101 -1.95 3.84 -9.16
N ALA A 102 -2.74 3.04 -8.42
CA ALA A 102 -3.23 1.76 -8.94
C ALA A 102 -4.10 1.97 -10.19
N LYS A 103 -5.03 2.93 -10.15
CA LYS A 103 -5.91 3.32 -11.26
C LYS A 103 -5.12 3.74 -12.50
N LYS A 104 -4.08 4.57 -12.34
CA LYS A 104 -3.24 5.06 -13.44
C LYS A 104 -2.62 3.92 -14.27
N HIS A 105 -2.39 2.76 -13.64
CA HIS A 105 -1.73 1.62 -14.25
C HIS A 105 -2.65 0.43 -14.55
N ASP A 106 -3.98 0.60 -14.43
CA ASP A 106 -4.94 -0.51 -14.48
C ASP A 106 -4.58 -1.62 -13.48
N CYS A 107 -4.10 -1.24 -12.29
CA CYS A 107 -3.78 -2.13 -11.20
C CYS A 107 -4.88 -2.11 -10.14
N ALA A 108 -5.03 -3.21 -9.42
CA ALA A 108 -5.78 -3.22 -8.16
C ALA A 108 -4.89 -2.72 -7.02
N LEU A 109 -5.51 -2.26 -5.92
CA LEU A 109 -4.81 -1.96 -4.66
C LEU A 109 -5.21 -2.98 -3.61
N LEU A 110 -4.25 -3.71 -3.05
CA LEU A 110 -4.47 -4.72 -2.03
C LEU A 110 -3.74 -4.37 -0.73
N SER A 111 -4.42 -4.55 0.40
CA SER A 111 -3.86 -4.35 1.74
C SER A 111 -4.20 -5.56 2.61
N PRO A 112 -3.20 -6.34 3.03
CA PRO A 112 -3.36 -7.38 4.04
C PRO A 112 -3.53 -6.76 5.43
N ALA A 113 -4.20 -7.47 6.35
CA ALA A 113 -4.22 -7.18 7.77
C ALA A 113 -4.02 -8.51 8.53
N TYR A 114 -2.79 -8.78 8.94
CA TYR A 114 -2.45 -9.97 9.72
C TYR A 114 -2.88 -9.77 11.18
N GLU A 115 -3.63 -10.71 11.74
CA GLU A 115 -4.14 -10.65 13.11
C GLU A 115 -3.08 -11.12 14.11
N GLN A 116 -1.88 -10.53 14.04
CA GLN A 116 -0.76 -10.83 14.95
C GLN A 116 -1.11 -10.36 16.37
N PRO A 117 -1.06 -11.25 17.39
CA PRO A 117 -1.18 -10.84 18.79
C PRO A 117 -0.03 -9.91 19.22
N GLU A 118 -0.28 -8.98 20.14
CA GLU A 118 0.65 -7.91 20.53
C GLU A 118 2.10 -8.36 20.80
N LYS A 119 2.29 -9.52 21.45
CA LYS A 119 3.60 -10.07 21.83
C LYS A 119 4.10 -11.21 20.95
N ALA A 120 3.34 -11.58 19.91
CA ALA A 120 3.74 -12.67 19.03
C ALA A 120 4.93 -12.25 18.16
N ASP A 121 5.74 -13.24 17.73
CA ASP A 121 6.86 -13.00 16.85
C ASP A 121 6.37 -12.60 15.45
N CYS A 122 6.73 -11.39 15.03
CA CYS A 122 6.38 -10.87 13.71
C CYS A 122 7.00 -11.69 12.56
N GLN A 123 8.15 -12.36 12.79
CA GLN A 123 8.81 -13.19 11.77
C GLN A 123 7.90 -14.31 11.25
N LEU A 124 6.90 -14.72 12.03
CA LEU A 124 5.94 -15.74 11.64
C LEU A 124 5.02 -15.32 10.48
N TRP A 125 4.94 -14.03 10.13
CA TRP A 125 4.29 -13.58 8.90
C TRP A 125 5.19 -12.72 8.03
N CYS A 126 6.09 -11.92 8.61
CA CYS A 126 6.89 -10.98 7.83
C CYS A 126 8.05 -11.65 7.08
N ASP A 127 8.43 -12.87 7.48
CA ASP A 127 9.15 -13.78 6.59
C ASP A 127 8.14 -14.50 5.68
N PRO A 128 8.12 -14.22 4.36
CA PRO A 128 7.15 -14.80 3.44
C PRO A 128 7.13 -16.33 3.43
N ARG A 129 8.26 -16.97 3.80
CA ARG A 129 8.42 -18.43 3.84
C ARG A 129 7.60 -19.11 4.93
N ASN A 130 7.12 -18.35 5.93
CA ASN A 130 6.28 -18.85 7.00
C ASN A 130 4.78 -18.84 6.65
N GLY A 131 4.46 -19.02 5.37
CA GLY A 131 3.10 -19.21 4.87
C GLY A 131 2.36 -17.93 4.46
N SER A 132 2.87 -16.74 4.76
CA SER A 132 2.23 -15.48 4.33
C SER A 132 2.28 -15.28 2.81
N ASP A 133 3.33 -15.74 2.13
CA ASP A 133 3.42 -15.79 0.67
C ASP A 133 2.30 -16.67 0.07
N ALA A 134 2.22 -17.91 0.53
CA ALA A 134 1.21 -18.87 0.06
C ALA A 134 -0.22 -18.33 0.31
N ALA A 135 -0.47 -17.76 1.49
CA ALA A 135 -1.76 -17.15 1.82
C ALA A 135 -2.07 -15.93 0.94
N PHE A 136 -1.08 -15.09 0.63
CA PHE A 136 -1.24 -13.92 -0.24
C PHE A 136 -1.59 -14.35 -1.67
N GLN A 137 -0.86 -15.29 -2.25
CA GLN A 137 -1.13 -15.79 -3.60
C GLN A 137 -2.50 -16.49 -3.70
N LYS A 138 -2.88 -17.27 -2.67
CA LYS A 138 -4.23 -17.82 -2.56
C LYS A 138 -5.28 -16.70 -2.48
N GLY A 139 -5.00 -15.65 -1.68
CA GLY A 139 -5.80 -14.43 -1.58
C GLY A 139 -6.08 -13.80 -2.94
N LEU A 140 -5.05 -13.64 -3.78
CA LEU A 140 -5.21 -13.09 -5.14
C LEU A 140 -6.12 -13.95 -6.03
N ALA A 141 -6.01 -15.28 -5.97
CA ALA A 141 -6.86 -16.18 -6.74
C ALA A 141 -8.34 -16.12 -6.30
N ASP A 142 -8.58 -16.18 -4.99
CA ASP A 142 -9.94 -16.13 -4.43
C ASP A 142 -10.58 -14.76 -4.67
N LEU A 143 -9.82 -13.68 -4.49
CA LEU A 143 -10.28 -12.32 -4.78
C LEU A 143 -10.55 -12.13 -6.26
N GLY A 144 -9.71 -12.64 -7.15
CA GLY A 144 -9.92 -12.61 -8.60
C GLY A 144 -11.22 -13.28 -9.02
N SER A 145 -11.51 -14.44 -8.42
CA SER A 145 -12.80 -15.12 -8.62
C SER A 145 -13.97 -14.28 -8.08
N LYS A 146 -13.79 -13.62 -6.94
CA LYS A 146 -14.84 -12.84 -6.26
C LYS A 146 -15.17 -11.50 -6.95
N CYS A 147 -14.17 -10.81 -7.50
CA CYS A 147 -14.35 -9.53 -8.17
C CYS A 147 -14.50 -9.62 -9.69
N GLY A 148 -14.41 -10.82 -10.27
CA GLY A 148 -14.51 -11.02 -11.72
C GLY A 148 -13.22 -10.72 -12.49
N HIS A 149 -12.07 -10.71 -11.81
CA HIS A 149 -10.73 -10.52 -12.40
C HIS A 149 -9.81 -11.72 -12.10
N PRO A 150 -10.04 -12.89 -12.74
CA PRO A 150 -9.24 -14.10 -12.49
C PRO A 150 -7.75 -13.92 -12.80
N GLU A 151 -7.39 -12.96 -13.64
CA GLU A 151 -6.01 -12.58 -13.95
C GLU A 151 -5.21 -12.17 -12.70
N LEU A 152 -5.87 -11.74 -11.62
CA LEU A 152 -5.23 -11.36 -10.35
C LEU A 152 -4.23 -12.40 -9.83
N SER A 153 -4.50 -13.68 -10.05
CA SER A 153 -3.62 -14.78 -9.65
C SER A 153 -2.23 -14.74 -10.33
N SER A 154 -2.13 -14.12 -11.50
CA SER A 154 -0.96 -14.17 -12.38
C SER A 154 -0.28 -12.82 -12.63
N VAL A 155 -1.01 -11.71 -12.47
CA VAL A 155 -0.46 -10.37 -12.74
C VAL A 155 0.72 -10.02 -11.81
N PRO A 156 1.63 -9.14 -12.26
CA PRO A 156 2.74 -8.65 -11.44
C PRO A 156 2.32 -7.80 -10.23
N TRP A 157 3.28 -7.58 -9.32
CA TRP A 157 3.08 -6.84 -8.07
C TRP A 157 3.99 -5.62 -7.96
N ALA A 158 3.45 -4.51 -7.50
CA ALA A 158 4.20 -3.37 -6.98
C ALA A 158 4.10 -3.41 -5.46
N LEU A 159 5.20 -3.51 -4.74
CA LEU A 159 5.18 -3.74 -3.30
C LEU A 159 5.60 -2.49 -2.54
N TRP A 160 4.81 -2.09 -1.55
CA TRP A 160 5.23 -1.17 -0.51
C TRP A 160 5.07 -1.87 0.83
N GLY A 161 6.06 -1.72 1.72
CA GLY A 161 5.98 -2.33 3.03
C GLY A 161 6.70 -1.54 4.11
N HIS A 162 6.06 -1.39 5.28
CA HIS A 162 6.63 -0.72 6.44
C HIS A 162 7.17 -1.73 7.47
N SER A 163 8.38 -1.54 7.99
CA SER A 163 8.96 -2.34 9.08
C SER A 163 8.96 -3.84 8.76
N GLY A 164 8.18 -4.66 9.46
CA GLY A 164 7.90 -6.05 9.07
C GLY A 164 7.39 -6.18 7.62
N GLY A 165 6.52 -5.28 7.17
CA GLY A 165 6.08 -5.22 5.79
C GLY A 165 7.22 -4.98 4.81
N GLY A 166 8.25 -4.22 5.19
CA GLY A 166 9.46 -4.05 4.38
C GLY A 166 10.30 -5.33 4.30
N HIS A 167 10.38 -6.09 5.40
CA HIS A 167 10.97 -7.43 5.39
C HIS A 167 10.19 -8.37 4.45
N TRP A 168 8.86 -8.34 4.54
CA TRP A 168 7.99 -9.15 3.68
C TRP A 168 8.14 -8.77 2.20
N ALA A 169 8.01 -7.48 1.87
CA ALA A 169 8.12 -6.99 0.49
C ALA A 169 9.49 -7.32 -0.13
N GLY A 170 10.58 -7.12 0.63
CA GLY A 170 11.91 -7.51 0.17
C GLY A 170 12.07 -9.03 0.07
N GLY A 171 11.52 -9.80 1.00
CA GLY A 171 11.50 -11.26 0.92
C GLY A 171 10.75 -11.79 -0.31
N MET A 172 9.65 -11.11 -0.69
CA MET A 172 8.89 -11.40 -1.91
C MET A 172 9.70 -11.07 -3.17
N VAL A 173 10.48 -9.97 -3.19
CA VAL A 173 11.43 -9.69 -4.28
C VAL A 173 12.45 -10.82 -4.45
N LEU A 174 12.99 -11.32 -3.34
CA LEU A 174 14.01 -12.37 -3.36
C LEU A 174 13.45 -13.75 -3.75
N SER A 175 12.16 -13.99 -3.50
CA SER A 175 11.51 -15.28 -3.74
C SER A 175 10.81 -15.34 -5.10
N HIS A 176 10.27 -14.20 -5.56
CA HIS A 176 9.47 -14.09 -6.79
C HIS A 176 9.89 -12.89 -7.67
N PRO A 177 11.18 -12.77 -8.04
CA PRO A 177 11.66 -11.59 -8.77
C PRO A 177 10.96 -11.36 -10.12
N ASP A 178 10.46 -12.41 -10.76
CA ASP A 178 9.73 -12.33 -12.03
C ASP A 178 8.26 -11.86 -11.86
N ARG A 179 7.74 -11.85 -10.63
CA ARG A 179 6.41 -11.32 -10.29
C ARG A 179 6.47 -9.89 -9.78
N VAL A 180 7.62 -9.37 -9.34
CA VAL A 180 7.71 -8.06 -8.70
C VAL A 180 8.20 -6.97 -9.68
N ALA A 181 7.31 -6.02 -9.97
CA ALA A 181 7.57 -4.84 -10.80
C ALA A 181 8.45 -3.80 -10.08
N ALA A 182 8.29 -3.62 -8.77
CA ALA A 182 9.14 -2.76 -7.95
C ALA A 182 8.84 -2.99 -6.47
N ALA A 183 9.78 -2.65 -5.58
CA ALA A 183 9.54 -2.69 -4.14
C ALA A 183 10.07 -1.46 -3.40
N TRP A 184 9.23 -0.87 -2.54
CA TRP A 184 9.58 0.19 -1.60
C TRP A 184 9.60 -0.37 -0.17
N LEU A 185 10.79 -0.40 0.42
CA LEU A 185 11.06 -1.02 1.71
C LEU A 185 11.23 0.08 2.76
N ARG A 186 10.13 0.44 3.43
CA ARG A 186 10.15 1.44 4.50
C ARG A 186 10.59 0.81 5.81
N SER A 187 11.73 1.23 6.36
CA SER A 187 12.20 0.91 7.71
C SER A 187 12.33 -0.60 8.02
N GLY A 188 12.56 -1.43 6.99
CA GLY A 188 12.77 -2.87 7.15
C GLY A 188 13.18 -3.55 5.85
N VAL A 189 14.11 -4.50 5.93
CA VAL A 189 14.69 -5.23 4.79
C VAL A 189 14.96 -6.68 5.17
N PRO A 190 14.83 -7.65 4.24
CA PRO A 190 15.21 -9.03 4.53
C PRO A 190 16.71 -9.14 4.79
N MET A 191 17.09 -10.11 5.59
CA MET A 191 18.49 -10.37 5.89
C MET A 191 19.13 -11.22 4.79
N LEU A 192 20.31 -10.85 4.29
CA LEU A 192 21.03 -11.60 3.22
C LEU A 192 22.21 -12.44 3.72
N LYS A 193 22.60 -12.29 4.99
CA LYS A 193 23.67 -13.06 5.64
C LYS A 193 23.21 -13.44 7.04
N ALA A 194 23.50 -14.66 7.47
CA ALA A 194 23.14 -15.09 8.82
C ALA A 194 23.81 -14.20 9.87
N ASP A 195 23.05 -13.82 10.89
CA ASP A 195 23.53 -13.08 12.04
C ASP A 195 23.25 -13.92 13.30
N PRO A 196 24.29 -14.43 13.97
CA PRO A 196 24.12 -15.19 15.21
C PRO A 196 23.37 -14.40 16.30
N ALA A 197 23.49 -13.07 16.34
CA ALA A 197 22.78 -12.22 17.30
C ALA A 197 21.27 -12.13 16.99
N ARG A 198 20.84 -12.52 15.77
CA ARG A 198 19.45 -12.51 15.32
C ARG A 198 19.04 -13.85 14.72
N ALA A 199 19.41 -14.96 15.37
CA ALA A 199 19.24 -16.32 14.85
C ALA A 199 17.79 -16.72 14.47
N ALA A 200 16.79 -16.01 15.01
CA ALA A 200 15.38 -16.17 14.65
C ALA A 200 15.07 -15.69 13.23
N ILE A 201 15.76 -14.64 12.75
CA ILE A 201 15.62 -14.11 11.39
C ILE A 201 16.47 -14.97 10.47
N LYS A 202 15.87 -15.62 9.48
CA LYS A 202 16.61 -16.48 8.55
C LYS A 202 17.08 -15.68 7.34
N ALA A 203 18.35 -15.85 6.97
CA ALA A 203 18.88 -15.21 5.77
C ALA A 203 18.16 -15.70 4.50
N HIS A 204 17.96 -14.80 3.55
CA HIS A 204 17.55 -15.11 2.19
C HIS A 204 18.78 -15.27 1.30
N THR A 205 18.61 -16.06 0.23
CA THR A 205 19.53 -16.04 -0.90
C THR A 205 19.20 -14.84 -1.78
N LEU A 206 20.22 -14.20 -2.36
CA LEU A 206 20.05 -13.16 -3.38
C LEU A 206 20.23 -13.76 -4.77
N PRO A 207 19.14 -14.12 -5.49
CA PRO A 207 19.23 -14.63 -6.85
C PRO A 207 19.56 -13.51 -7.84
N GLU A 208 20.20 -13.84 -8.97
CA GLU A 208 20.54 -12.85 -10.00
C GLU A 208 19.32 -12.13 -10.58
N ALA A 209 18.19 -12.83 -10.71
CA ALA A 209 16.94 -12.23 -11.18
C ALA A 209 16.46 -11.08 -10.29
N ALA A 210 16.68 -11.15 -8.96
CA ALA A 210 16.30 -10.08 -8.04
C ALA A 210 17.12 -8.80 -8.22
N LEU A 211 18.33 -8.88 -8.81
CA LEU A 211 19.14 -7.69 -9.12
C LEU A 211 18.48 -6.81 -10.19
N LYS A 212 17.58 -7.38 -11.00
CA LYS A 212 16.85 -6.68 -12.08
C LYS A 212 15.58 -5.99 -11.57
N VAL A 213 15.20 -6.21 -10.31
CA VAL A 213 14.01 -5.60 -9.71
C VAL A 213 14.40 -4.26 -9.07
N PRO A 214 13.77 -3.13 -9.45
CA PRO A 214 13.93 -1.87 -8.75
C PRO A 214 13.52 -1.97 -7.28
N VAL A 215 14.40 -1.56 -6.38
CA VAL A 215 14.16 -1.54 -4.93
C VAL A 215 14.56 -0.18 -4.35
N MET A 216 13.72 0.39 -3.48
CA MET A 216 14.09 1.55 -2.66
C MET A 216 14.14 1.16 -1.19
N CYS A 217 15.28 1.38 -0.53
CA CYS A 217 15.37 1.36 0.93
C CYS A 217 15.03 2.75 1.44
N ASN A 218 13.94 2.91 2.18
CA ASN A 218 13.52 4.18 2.75
C ASN A 218 13.43 4.08 4.27
N LEU A 219 13.90 5.07 5.01
CA LEU A 219 13.87 5.06 6.48
C LEU A 219 13.97 6.48 7.03
N GLY A 220 13.54 6.67 8.28
CA GLY A 220 13.76 7.91 9.02
C GLY A 220 15.21 8.07 9.45
N THR A 221 15.72 9.30 9.43
CA THR A 221 17.09 9.60 9.86
C THR A 221 17.35 9.19 11.31
N LYS A 222 16.34 9.20 12.17
CA LYS A 222 16.50 8.83 13.59
C LYS A 222 16.63 7.32 13.79
N GLU A 223 16.50 6.50 12.75
CA GLU A 223 16.58 5.03 12.84
C GLU A 223 18.03 4.50 12.69
N GLY A 224 18.99 5.19 13.29
CA GLY A 224 20.41 4.81 13.26
C GLY A 224 21.32 5.66 12.37
N VAL A 225 20.76 6.55 11.54
CA VAL A 225 21.56 7.48 10.72
C VAL A 225 22.11 8.62 11.59
N THR A 226 21.21 9.38 12.25
CA THR A 226 21.58 10.52 13.12
C THR A 226 21.41 10.22 14.60
N VAL A 227 20.48 9.36 14.99
CA VAL A 227 20.29 8.90 16.37
C VAL A 227 20.69 7.44 16.47
N LYS A 228 21.69 7.13 17.28
CA LYS A 228 22.25 5.78 17.45
C LYS A 228 21.85 5.22 18.82
N GLY A 229 21.58 3.92 18.87
CA GLY A 229 21.34 3.20 20.14
C GLY A 229 19.93 3.31 20.73
N ASP A 230 19.00 3.98 20.05
CA ASP A 230 17.57 3.89 20.39
C ASP A 230 16.98 2.53 19.95
N ARG A 231 15.69 2.31 20.24
CA ARG A 231 15.01 1.06 19.91
C ARG A 231 15.00 0.72 18.41
N PHE A 232 15.16 1.71 17.53
CA PHE A 232 15.18 1.54 16.06
C PHE A 232 16.57 1.79 15.44
N GLY A 233 17.60 2.06 16.24
CA GLY A 233 18.94 2.38 15.76
C GLY A 233 19.62 1.26 14.95
N GLY A 234 19.08 0.04 15.02
CA GLY A 234 19.53 -1.10 14.20
C GLY A 234 18.96 -1.15 12.78
N VAL A 235 17.98 -0.29 12.44
CA VAL A 235 17.36 -0.27 11.10
C VAL A 235 18.35 0.23 10.05
N TRP A 236 19.10 1.29 10.33
CA TRP A 236 20.09 1.83 9.40
C TRP A 236 21.20 0.81 9.05
N PRO A 237 21.92 0.22 10.02
CA PRO A 237 22.94 -0.81 9.72
C PRO A 237 22.39 -2.00 8.91
N ALA A 238 21.13 -2.42 9.18
CA ALA A 238 20.49 -3.49 8.41
C ALA A 238 20.24 -3.08 6.95
N ASN A 239 19.75 -1.85 6.72
CA ASN A 239 19.57 -1.30 5.37
C ASN A 239 20.91 -1.14 4.64
N GLU A 240 21.96 -0.64 5.31
CA GLU A 240 23.30 -0.55 4.71
C GLU A 240 23.83 -1.91 4.27
N ALA A 241 23.69 -2.94 5.11
CA ALA A 241 24.15 -4.29 4.78
C ALA A 241 23.38 -4.87 3.58
N PHE A 242 22.06 -4.69 3.54
CA PHE A 242 21.23 -5.10 2.40
C PHE A 242 21.62 -4.35 1.13
N PHE A 243 21.64 -3.01 1.19
CA PHE A 243 22.01 -2.13 0.08
C PHE A 243 23.37 -2.49 -0.50
N ASN A 244 24.42 -2.58 0.33
CA ASN A 244 25.77 -2.86 -0.13
C ASN A 244 25.86 -4.24 -0.80
N THR A 245 25.12 -5.23 -0.30
CA THR A 245 25.10 -6.58 -0.89
C THR A 245 24.41 -6.59 -2.25
N VAL A 246 23.26 -5.90 -2.39
CA VAL A 246 22.49 -5.84 -3.64
C VAL A 246 23.19 -4.95 -4.66
N ARG A 247 23.55 -3.72 -4.28
CA ARG A 247 24.19 -2.73 -5.16
C ARG A 247 25.58 -3.18 -5.60
N GLY A 248 26.37 -3.77 -4.69
CA GLY A 248 27.70 -4.29 -4.99
C GLY A 248 27.71 -5.41 -6.05
N LYS A 249 26.55 -6.06 -6.29
CA LYS A 249 26.34 -7.04 -7.37
C LYS A 249 25.67 -6.44 -8.62
N GLY A 250 25.53 -5.12 -8.70
CA GLY A 250 24.89 -4.43 -9.82
C GLY A 250 23.38 -4.27 -9.72
N GLY A 251 22.78 -4.58 -8.57
CA GLY A 251 21.33 -4.47 -8.38
C GLY A 251 20.79 -3.05 -8.50
N LEU A 252 19.54 -2.93 -8.93
CA LEU A 252 18.80 -1.68 -9.08
C LEU A 252 18.22 -1.23 -7.72
N VAL A 253 19.10 -0.82 -6.80
CA VAL A 253 18.71 -0.43 -5.44
C VAL A 253 19.12 1.01 -5.11
N GLY A 254 18.19 1.77 -4.53
CA GLY A 254 18.42 3.12 -4.00
C GLY A 254 18.25 3.19 -2.48
N VAL A 255 18.68 4.31 -1.89
CA VAL A 255 18.41 4.65 -0.50
C VAL A 255 17.81 6.05 -0.45
N ALA A 256 16.74 6.24 0.32
CA ALA A 256 16.11 7.54 0.55
C ALA A 256 15.91 7.73 2.07
N VAL A 257 16.74 8.54 2.71
CA VAL A 257 16.61 8.84 4.14
C VAL A 257 15.66 10.04 4.31
N ASP A 258 14.62 9.86 5.10
CA ASP A 258 13.70 10.92 5.50
C ASP A 258 14.33 11.75 6.64
N PRO A 259 14.64 13.03 6.43
CA PRO A 259 15.37 13.84 7.41
C PRO A 259 14.52 14.25 8.62
N LEU A 260 13.19 14.08 8.57
CA LEU A 260 12.26 14.61 9.57
C LEU A 260 11.69 13.55 10.50
N THR A 261 11.85 12.27 10.16
CA THR A 261 11.16 11.17 10.85
C THR A 261 12.09 10.20 11.59
N SER A 262 11.47 9.43 12.47
CA SER A 262 11.95 8.13 12.93
C SER A 262 11.20 7.03 12.17
N HIS A 263 10.67 6.05 12.88
CA HIS A 263 10.04 4.87 12.31
C HIS A 263 8.61 5.13 11.77
N GLU A 264 7.97 6.27 12.07
CA GLU A 264 6.72 6.70 11.43
C GLU A 264 6.91 7.12 9.96
N CYS A 265 5.91 6.92 9.10
CA CYS A 265 6.10 7.06 7.64
C CYS A 265 6.25 8.50 7.11
N GLY A 266 5.84 9.53 7.87
CA GLY A 266 5.93 10.94 7.47
C GLY A 266 5.48 11.22 6.03
N ASN A 267 6.30 11.96 5.28
CA ASN A 267 6.01 12.40 3.91
C ASN A 267 6.48 11.42 2.81
N GLN A 268 6.85 10.18 3.16
CA GLN A 268 7.46 9.23 2.22
C GLN A 268 6.63 8.98 0.95
N ARG A 269 5.30 9.01 1.06
CA ARG A 269 4.39 8.74 -0.06
C ARG A 269 4.61 9.67 -1.25
N TYR A 270 5.03 10.92 -0.99
CA TYR A 270 5.28 11.92 -2.03
C TYR A 270 6.56 11.64 -2.84
N LEU A 271 7.38 10.67 -2.44
CA LEU A 271 8.42 10.08 -3.29
C LEU A 271 8.07 8.65 -3.70
N ALA A 272 7.52 7.84 -2.80
CA ALA A 272 7.24 6.44 -3.05
C ALA A 272 6.25 6.22 -4.20
N ILE A 273 5.16 6.99 -4.24
CA ILE A 273 4.13 6.85 -5.28
C ILE A 273 4.69 7.27 -6.65
N PRO A 274 5.33 8.46 -6.82
CA PRO A 274 5.99 8.81 -8.09
C PRO A 274 7.09 7.82 -8.50
N TRP A 275 7.88 7.31 -7.55
CA TRP A 275 8.93 6.32 -7.85
C TRP A 275 8.33 5.00 -8.34
N LEU A 276 7.26 4.51 -7.71
CA LEU A 276 6.52 3.34 -8.15
C LEU A 276 5.85 3.58 -9.50
N ASP A 277 5.27 4.76 -9.73
CA ASP A 277 4.69 5.17 -11.01
C ASP A 277 5.71 5.06 -12.15
N ALA A 278 6.93 5.58 -11.95
CA ALA A 278 8.01 5.47 -12.93
C ALA A 278 8.42 4.02 -13.19
N CYS A 279 8.50 3.18 -12.15
CA CYS A 279 8.84 1.77 -12.30
C CYS A 279 7.73 0.98 -13.00
N LEU A 280 6.46 1.21 -12.66
CA LEU A 280 5.30 0.55 -13.25
C LEU A 280 5.13 0.93 -14.72
N THR A 281 5.31 2.23 -15.04
CA THR A 281 5.32 2.72 -16.42
C THR A 281 6.34 1.97 -17.28
N ALA A 282 7.53 1.72 -16.74
CA ALA A 282 8.61 1.07 -17.47
C ALA A 282 8.47 -0.46 -17.53
N ARG A 283 7.89 -1.09 -16.49
CA ARG A 283 8.00 -2.55 -16.31
C ARG A 283 6.71 -3.33 -16.48
N LEU A 284 5.53 -2.73 -16.28
CA LEU A 284 4.28 -3.48 -16.44
C LEU A 284 4.07 -3.88 -17.90
N PRO A 285 3.69 -5.13 -18.16
CA PRO A 285 3.43 -5.59 -19.51
C PRO A 285 2.26 -4.81 -20.15
N LYS A 286 2.25 -4.72 -21.49
CA LYS A 286 1.16 -4.04 -22.20
C LYS A 286 -0.09 -4.91 -22.24
N ALA A 287 0.07 -6.22 -22.39
CA ALA A 287 -1.02 -7.19 -22.31
C ALA A 287 -0.92 -8.03 -21.02
N SER A 288 -2.06 -8.35 -20.42
CA SER A 288 -2.10 -9.24 -19.26
C SER A 288 -1.59 -10.63 -19.61
N GLY A 289 -0.82 -11.24 -18.71
CA GLY A 289 -0.18 -12.55 -18.91
C GLY A 289 1.20 -12.51 -19.58
N GLU A 290 1.64 -11.36 -20.11
CA GLU A 290 3.02 -11.21 -20.58
C GLU A 290 4.01 -11.01 -19.40
N PRO A 291 5.29 -11.40 -19.56
CA PRO A 291 6.30 -11.19 -18.54
C PRO A 291 6.59 -9.69 -18.31
N LEU A 292 7.11 -9.37 -17.13
CA LEU A 292 7.57 -8.01 -16.81
C LEU A 292 8.65 -7.55 -17.81
N VAL A 293 8.54 -6.30 -18.22
CA VAL A 293 9.55 -5.64 -19.06
C VAL A 293 10.79 -5.34 -18.21
N ALA A 294 11.97 -5.48 -18.82
CA ALA A 294 13.23 -5.12 -18.19
C ALA A 294 13.29 -3.62 -17.89
N MET A 295 13.81 -3.25 -16.72
CA MET A 295 13.98 -1.85 -16.37
C MET A 295 15.03 -1.19 -17.28
N PRO A 296 14.75 -0.03 -17.90
CA PRO A 296 15.77 0.74 -18.61
C PRO A 296 16.92 1.15 -17.69
N THR A 297 18.15 1.12 -18.22
CA THR A 297 19.38 1.41 -17.44
C THR A 297 20.26 2.49 -18.06
N ASP A 298 19.88 3.01 -19.21
CA ASP A 298 20.61 3.99 -20.04
C ASP A 298 20.51 5.43 -19.52
N SER A 299 19.34 5.82 -18.99
CA SER A 299 19.07 7.19 -18.50
C SER A 299 19.00 7.30 -16.97
N THR A 300 19.85 6.54 -16.29
CA THR A 300 19.81 6.40 -14.83
C THR A 300 20.60 7.49 -14.11
N TRP A 301 20.25 7.70 -12.85
CA TRP A 301 20.88 8.66 -11.95
C TRP A 301 21.46 7.95 -10.74
N LEU A 302 22.53 8.53 -10.19
CA LEU A 302 23.23 8.01 -9.03
C LEU A 302 23.30 9.07 -7.94
N ALA A 303 23.13 8.63 -6.69
CA ALA A 303 23.26 9.50 -5.53
C ALA A 303 24.11 8.81 -4.43
N PRO A 304 24.95 9.55 -3.68
CA PRO A 304 25.55 9.02 -2.48
C PRO A 304 24.46 8.61 -1.48
N VAL A 305 24.67 7.49 -0.79
CA VAL A 305 23.66 6.84 0.05
C VAL A 305 23.07 7.75 1.15
N THR A 306 23.90 8.57 1.77
CA THR A 306 23.50 9.59 2.77
C THR A 306 23.66 11.01 2.23
N GLY A 307 23.83 11.16 0.90
CA GLY A 307 23.94 12.43 0.23
C GLY A 307 22.59 13.09 0.00
N THR A 308 22.63 14.31 -0.54
CA THR A 308 21.43 15.11 -0.84
C THR A 308 21.32 15.50 -2.31
N GLU A 309 22.25 15.04 -3.14
CA GLU A 309 22.31 15.35 -4.57
C GLU A 309 22.42 14.08 -5.39
N ALA A 310 21.60 14.00 -6.43
CA ALA A 310 21.68 12.99 -7.46
C ALA A 310 22.25 13.61 -8.74
N VAL A 311 23.07 12.86 -9.47
CA VAL A 311 23.63 13.27 -10.77
C VAL A 311 23.37 12.18 -11.82
N PRO A 312 23.38 12.51 -13.13
CA PRO A 312 23.33 11.49 -14.17
C PRO A 312 24.45 10.48 -13.95
N ALA A 313 24.20 9.19 -14.17
CA ALA A 313 25.18 8.13 -13.91
C ALA A 313 26.52 8.38 -14.62
N ALA A 314 26.49 8.91 -15.85
CA ALA A 314 27.68 9.28 -16.62
C ALA A 314 28.52 10.42 -16.03
N LYS A 315 27.96 11.20 -15.09
CA LYS A 315 28.63 12.32 -14.41
C LYS A 315 29.00 11.99 -12.96
N PHE A 316 28.73 10.77 -12.49
CA PHE A 316 28.98 10.41 -11.11
C PHE A 316 30.49 10.23 -10.85
N THR A 317 31.05 11.09 -9.98
CA THR A 317 32.46 11.04 -9.58
C THR A 317 32.61 10.16 -8.34
N GLY A 318 32.66 8.83 -8.54
CA GLY A 318 32.80 7.84 -7.48
C GLY A 318 32.61 6.42 -8.01
N ALA A 319 32.65 5.42 -7.14
CA ALA A 319 32.36 4.04 -7.53
C ALA A 319 30.84 3.86 -7.76
N PRO A 320 30.36 3.59 -8.99
CA PRO A 320 28.91 3.55 -9.25
C PRO A 320 28.16 2.46 -8.47
N LEU A 321 28.85 1.36 -8.14
CA LEU A 321 28.30 0.23 -7.38
C LEU A 321 28.25 0.46 -5.85
N THR A 322 28.63 1.66 -5.38
CA THR A 322 28.44 2.10 -3.99
C THR A 322 27.43 3.24 -3.88
N ALA A 323 26.88 3.70 -5.00
CA ALA A 323 25.90 4.78 -5.08
C ALA A 323 24.48 4.22 -5.26
N GLY A 324 23.49 4.90 -4.66
CA GLY A 324 22.08 4.57 -4.84
C GLY A 324 21.63 4.80 -6.26
N TRP A 325 20.88 3.85 -6.81
CA TRP A 325 20.32 3.92 -8.15
C TRP A 325 18.95 4.62 -8.16
N LEU A 326 18.73 5.49 -9.15
CA LEU A 326 17.46 6.16 -9.41
C LEU A 326 17.09 6.01 -10.90
N PRO A 327 15.81 5.79 -11.23
CA PRO A 327 15.39 5.33 -12.55
C PRO A 327 15.54 6.38 -13.65
N ASN A 328 15.37 7.67 -13.33
CA ASN A 328 15.39 8.76 -14.29
C ASN A 328 15.58 10.13 -13.59
N GLU A 329 15.70 11.19 -14.39
CA GLU A 329 15.91 12.57 -13.92
C GLU A 329 14.75 13.11 -13.07
N ALA A 330 13.50 12.83 -13.44
CA ALA A 330 12.34 13.33 -12.71
C ALA A 330 12.33 12.79 -11.27
N ILE A 331 12.55 11.48 -11.13
CA ILE A 331 12.65 10.84 -9.82
C ILE A 331 13.91 11.27 -9.07
N ALA A 332 15.02 11.53 -9.76
CA ALA A 332 16.21 12.08 -9.12
C ALA A 332 15.96 13.47 -8.50
N LYS A 333 15.21 14.34 -9.18
CA LYS A 333 14.80 15.65 -8.64
C LYS A 333 13.88 15.51 -7.44
N SER A 334 12.86 14.66 -7.52
CA SER A 334 11.96 14.38 -6.38
C SER A 334 12.71 13.77 -5.21
N TRP A 335 13.66 12.85 -5.46
CA TRP A 335 14.52 12.26 -4.44
C TRP A 335 15.36 13.32 -3.75
N THR A 336 16.00 14.22 -4.49
CA THR A 336 16.80 15.33 -3.94
C THR A 336 15.96 16.25 -3.05
N GLN A 337 14.73 16.58 -3.43
CA GLN A 337 13.83 17.35 -2.56
C GLN A 337 13.47 16.54 -1.31
N TYR A 338 13.10 15.27 -1.50
CA TYR A 338 12.67 14.41 -0.41
C TYR A 338 13.72 14.24 0.69
N VAL A 339 14.97 13.91 0.33
CA VAL A 339 16.03 13.68 1.33
C VAL A 339 16.56 14.96 1.96
N LYS A 340 16.24 16.14 1.40
CA LYS A 340 16.61 17.44 1.98
C LYS A 340 15.63 17.88 3.05
N ASP A 341 14.34 17.86 2.75
CA ASP A 341 13.31 18.42 3.64
C ASP A 341 11.93 17.77 3.50
N THR A 342 11.81 16.71 2.70
CA THR A 342 10.53 16.04 2.36
C THR A 342 9.52 16.90 1.58
N ALA A 343 9.89 18.11 1.15
CA ALA A 343 9.03 19.04 0.45
C ALA A 343 9.00 18.76 -1.07
N VAL A 344 8.69 17.52 -1.45
CA VAL A 344 8.53 17.14 -2.86
C VAL A 344 7.46 17.99 -3.53
N THR A 345 7.84 18.74 -4.56
CA THR A 345 6.96 19.69 -5.24
C THR A 345 6.02 18.97 -6.18
N ASP A 346 4.82 19.50 -6.30
CA ASP A 346 3.84 19.11 -7.30
C ASP A 346 3.32 20.39 -7.98
N LEU A 347 3.17 20.31 -9.31
CA LEU A 347 2.77 21.40 -10.19
C LEU A 347 1.48 21.08 -10.97
N THR A 348 0.89 19.90 -10.76
CA THR A 348 -0.34 19.49 -11.42
C THR A 348 -1.53 19.60 -10.47
N PRO A 349 -2.65 20.22 -10.88
CA PRO A 349 -3.84 20.26 -10.04
C PRO A 349 -4.52 18.88 -9.98
N PRO A 350 -5.24 18.56 -8.88
CA PRO A 350 -5.99 17.32 -8.78
C PRO A 350 -7.11 17.25 -9.84
N PRO A 351 -7.64 16.04 -10.13
CA PRO A 351 -8.86 15.88 -10.92
C PRO A 351 -10.06 16.62 -10.30
N ALA A 352 -10.97 17.10 -11.16
CA ALA A 352 -12.19 17.75 -10.70
C ALA A 352 -13.14 16.73 -10.03
N PRO A 353 -13.80 17.08 -8.91
CA PRO A 353 -14.85 16.25 -8.33
C PRO A 353 -16.00 15.99 -9.30
N ALA A 354 -16.62 14.82 -9.17
CA ALA A 354 -17.73 14.36 -9.99
C ALA A 354 -18.92 13.95 -9.12
N ASN A 355 -20.05 13.69 -9.78
CA ASN A 355 -21.27 13.16 -9.16
C ASN A 355 -21.72 13.97 -7.93
N VAL A 356 -21.60 15.29 -8.01
CA VAL A 356 -22.06 16.20 -6.96
C VAL A 356 -23.58 16.13 -6.88
N ARG A 357 -24.09 15.77 -5.70
CA ARG A 357 -25.52 15.59 -5.45
C ARG A 357 -25.92 16.35 -4.19
N LEU A 358 -26.97 17.14 -4.31
CA LEU A 358 -27.62 17.82 -3.19
C LEU A 358 -28.89 17.07 -2.79
N LYS A 359 -28.99 16.69 -1.51
CA LYS A 359 -30.21 16.12 -0.91
C LYS A 359 -30.57 16.93 0.33
N GLY A 360 -31.67 17.69 0.26
CA GLY A 360 -31.97 18.69 1.29
C GLY A 360 -30.87 19.74 1.33
N ASN A 361 -30.13 19.81 2.43
CA ASN A 361 -28.95 20.68 2.59
C ASN A 361 -27.63 19.90 2.69
N GLU A 362 -27.63 18.59 2.42
CA GLU A 362 -26.43 17.77 2.39
C GLU A 362 -25.93 17.60 0.95
N LEU A 363 -24.68 17.98 0.73
CA LEU A 363 -23.93 17.77 -0.48
C LEU A 363 -23.07 16.51 -0.35
N THR A 364 -23.07 15.67 -1.37
CA THR A 364 -22.18 14.50 -1.51
C THR A 364 -21.52 14.54 -2.87
N TRP A 365 -20.31 13.98 -2.98
CA TRP A 365 -19.56 13.93 -4.25
C TRP A 365 -18.58 12.76 -4.27
N GLU A 366 -17.99 12.53 -5.43
CA GLU A 366 -16.89 11.58 -5.65
C GLU A 366 -15.67 12.35 -6.16
N ALA A 367 -14.47 11.89 -5.81
CA ALA A 367 -13.22 12.46 -6.31
C ALA A 367 -12.10 11.42 -6.30
N ASP A 368 -11.25 11.46 -7.32
CA ASP A 368 -9.96 10.79 -7.29
C ASP A 368 -8.92 11.72 -6.63
N ALA A 369 -7.87 11.13 -6.04
CA ALA A 369 -6.72 11.89 -5.59
C ALA A 369 -5.78 12.23 -6.76
N ASP A 370 -4.98 13.28 -6.58
CA ASP A 370 -3.83 13.56 -7.42
C ASP A 370 -2.75 12.47 -7.22
N VAL A 371 -2.10 12.00 -8.28
CA VAL A 371 -1.12 10.90 -8.18
C VAL A 371 0.18 11.39 -7.54
N GLU A 372 0.53 12.64 -7.77
CA GLU A 372 1.78 13.26 -7.36
C GLU A 372 1.74 13.67 -5.87
N SER A 373 0.64 14.31 -5.44
CA SER A 373 0.52 14.88 -4.09
C SER A 373 -0.77 14.54 -3.35
N GLY A 374 -1.62 13.65 -3.85
CA GLY A 374 -2.79 13.18 -3.12
C GLY A 374 -3.89 14.22 -2.99
N LEU A 375 -4.74 14.10 -1.97
CA LEU A 375 -5.89 14.98 -1.75
C LEU A 375 -5.83 15.59 -0.36
N ALA A 376 -5.75 16.92 -0.26
CA ALA A 376 -5.80 17.64 1.02
C ALA A 376 -7.24 17.85 1.50
N GLY A 377 -8.15 18.13 0.57
CA GLY A 377 -9.54 18.41 0.87
C GLY A 377 -10.27 19.08 -0.29
N PHE A 378 -11.32 19.82 0.03
CA PHE A 378 -12.23 20.41 -0.93
C PHE A 378 -12.62 21.84 -0.55
N VAL A 379 -12.85 22.69 -1.54
CA VAL A 379 -13.53 23.98 -1.40
C VAL A 379 -14.97 23.79 -1.89
N ILE A 380 -15.93 24.18 -1.07
CA ILE A 380 -17.35 24.19 -1.40
C ILE A 380 -17.75 25.60 -1.81
N GLU A 381 -18.34 25.74 -2.98
CA GLU A 381 -18.91 26.99 -3.45
C GLU A 381 -20.44 26.92 -3.45
N ARG A 382 -21.08 28.03 -3.08
CA ARG A 382 -22.52 28.26 -3.18
C ARG A 382 -22.75 29.56 -3.96
N ASP A 383 -23.53 29.49 -5.02
CA ASP A 383 -23.88 30.63 -5.89
C ASP A 383 -22.63 31.40 -6.38
N GLY A 384 -21.56 30.66 -6.69
CA GLY A 384 -20.29 31.21 -7.17
C GLY A 384 -19.37 31.81 -6.10
N GLN A 385 -19.74 31.73 -4.82
CA GLN A 385 -18.91 32.20 -3.70
C GLN A 385 -18.43 31.04 -2.83
N VAL A 386 -17.22 31.15 -2.28
CA VAL A 386 -16.69 30.15 -1.33
C VAL A 386 -17.55 30.13 -0.07
N LEU A 387 -18.07 28.95 0.24
CA LEU A 387 -18.89 28.69 1.43
C LEU A 387 -18.07 28.04 2.55
N ALA A 388 -17.24 27.03 2.22
CA ALA A 388 -16.48 26.26 3.22
C ALA A 388 -15.27 25.54 2.62
N ASN A 389 -14.35 25.13 3.50
CA ASN A 389 -13.31 24.13 3.22
C ASN A 389 -13.64 22.82 3.94
N VAL A 390 -13.38 21.68 3.30
CA VAL A 390 -13.65 20.34 3.85
C VAL A 390 -12.40 19.46 3.75
N PRO A 391 -11.78 19.07 4.89
CA PRO A 391 -12.06 19.56 6.23
C PRO A 391 -11.72 21.04 6.39
N GLU A 392 -12.28 21.69 7.40
CA GLU A 392 -11.95 23.09 7.73
C GLU A 392 -10.47 23.25 8.11
N GLN A 393 -9.94 22.26 8.84
CA GLN A 393 -8.52 22.16 9.19
C GLN A 393 -8.09 20.70 9.11
N GLY A 394 -6.96 20.44 8.43
CA GLY A 394 -6.37 19.10 8.39
C GLY A 394 -5.72 18.72 9.72
N LYS A 395 -5.79 17.43 10.09
CA LYS A 395 -5.37 16.92 11.40
C LYS A 395 -4.30 15.83 11.31
N ASN A 396 -3.71 15.63 10.14
CA ASN A 396 -2.76 14.55 9.93
C ASN A 396 -1.52 14.76 10.80
N PRO A 397 -1.23 13.86 11.76
CA PRO A 397 -0.05 14.00 12.61
C PRO A 397 1.25 13.60 11.90
N PHE A 398 1.16 12.98 10.72
CA PHE A 398 2.31 12.47 9.97
C PHE A 398 2.49 13.22 8.64
N GLY A 399 3.34 14.24 8.62
CA GLY A 399 3.66 14.97 7.40
C GLY A 399 2.59 15.99 6.99
N ARG A 400 2.34 16.15 5.69
CA ARG A 400 1.38 17.14 5.16
C ARG A 400 -0.07 16.81 5.58
N PRO A 401 -0.92 17.82 5.84
CA PRO A 401 -2.36 17.61 5.95
C PRO A 401 -2.93 16.91 4.71
N ILE A 402 -3.64 15.80 4.92
CA ILE A 402 -4.27 14.99 3.87
C ILE A 402 -5.70 14.65 4.29
N PHE A 403 -6.61 14.60 3.33
CA PHE A 403 -8.06 14.49 3.54
C PHE A 403 -8.43 13.32 4.47
N GLN A 404 -7.82 12.15 4.26
CA GLN A 404 -8.12 10.93 5.03
C GLN A 404 -7.39 10.82 6.37
N ASN A 405 -6.48 11.77 6.68
CA ASN A 405 -5.41 11.65 7.69
C ASN A 405 -4.62 10.35 7.53
N LEU A 406 -3.54 10.17 8.29
CA LEU A 406 -2.74 8.95 8.25
C LEU A 406 -2.56 8.32 9.62
N GLN A 407 -2.48 6.99 9.61
CA GLN A 407 -1.98 6.16 10.69
C GLN A 407 -0.45 6.02 10.56
N TYR A 408 0.16 5.43 11.59
CA TYR A 408 1.62 5.27 11.70
C TYR A 408 2.28 4.57 10.49
N SER A 409 1.57 3.62 9.87
CA SER A 409 2.03 2.85 8.71
C SER A 409 1.42 3.35 7.39
N ASP A 410 1.20 4.66 7.22
CA ASP A 410 0.81 5.26 5.93
C ASP A 410 -0.54 4.80 5.37
N THR A 411 -1.55 4.58 6.22
CA THR A 411 -2.92 4.26 5.78
C THR A 411 -3.95 5.23 6.37
N PRO A 412 -5.15 5.37 5.79
CA PRO A 412 -6.22 6.22 6.30
C PRO A 412 -6.59 5.94 7.75
N THR A 413 -6.98 6.98 8.49
CA THR A 413 -7.55 6.78 9.84
C THR A 413 -8.96 6.20 9.77
N GLN A 414 -9.39 5.53 10.85
CA GLN A 414 -10.80 5.11 11.03
C GLN A 414 -11.53 6.01 12.05
N PRO A 415 -12.84 6.27 11.87
CA PRO A 415 -13.64 5.92 10.68
C PRO A 415 -13.18 6.69 9.43
N LEU A 416 -13.38 6.11 8.24
CA LEU A 416 -13.02 6.78 6.99
C LEU A 416 -13.80 8.09 6.85
N VAL A 417 -13.10 9.15 6.44
CA VAL A 417 -13.73 10.44 6.16
C VAL A 417 -14.64 10.32 4.94
N ALA A 418 -15.78 11.01 4.97
CA ALA A 418 -16.75 11.00 3.87
C ALA A 418 -16.65 12.28 3.03
N MET A 419 -16.78 12.15 1.72
CA MET A 419 -16.92 13.27 0.77
C MET A 419 -18.32 13.87 0.85
N ARG A 420 -18.58 14.59 1.93
CA ARG A 420 -19.87 15.23 2.21
C ARG A 420 -19.73 16.57 2.92
N TYR A 421 -20.74 17.42 2.78
CA TYR A 421 -20.84 18.70 3.46
C TYR A 421 -22.31 19.06 3.73
N THR A 422 -22.62 19.58 4.90
CA THR A 422 -23.98 20.04 5.24
C THR A 422 -23.99 21.57 5.32
N ASP A 423 -24.76 22.22 4.44
CA ASP A 423 -24.97 23.67 4.49
C ASP A 423 -26.04 24.00 5.54
N ALA A 424 -25.60 24.29 6.76
CA ALA A 424 -26.49 24.72 7.85
C ALA A 424 -27.04 26.15 7.65
N LYS A 425 -26.54 26.90 6.66
CA LYS A 425 -26.91 28.29 6.38
C LYS A 425 -27.71 28.41 5.07
N ALA A 426 -28.15 27.31 4.49
CA ALA A 426 -29.04 27.32 3.34
C ALA A 426 -30.42 27.83 3.77
N GLU A 427 -30.95 28.83 3.07
CA GLU A 427 -32.27 29.38 3.40
C GLU A 427 -33.38 28.47 2.87
N ALA A 428 -34.35 28.15 3.73
CA ALA A 428 -35.49 27.32 3.34
C ALA A 428 -36.28 27.98 2.19
N GLY A 429 -36.53 27.22 1.12
CA GLY A 429 -37.28 27.70 -0.05
C GLY A 429 -36.45 28.49 -1.07
N LYS A 430 -35.17 28.77 -0.82
CA LYS A 430 -34.25 29.29 -1.84
C LYS A 430 -33.56 28.13 -2.58
N SER A 431 -33.42 28.29 -3.89
CA SER A 431 -32.62 27.39 -4.72
C SER A 431 -31.20 27.91 -4.78
N HIS A 432 -30.24 27.08 -4.39
CA HIS A 432 -28.80 27.38 -4.44
C HIS A 432 -28.10 26.47 -5.46
N SER A 433 -27.09 26.99 -6.15
CA SER A 433 -26.19 26.19 -6.99
C SER A 433 -24.90 25.89 -6.22
N TYR A 434 -24.50 24.63 -6.20
CA TYR A 434 -23.28 24.17 -5.52
C TYR A 434 -22.24 23.64 -6.49
N ARG A 435 -20.97 23.93 -6.21
CA ARG A 435 -19.81 23.32 -6.87
C ARG A 435 -18.79 22.87 -5.82
N VAL A 436 -18.05 21.83 -6.16
CA VAL A 436 -16.96 21.30 -5.33
C VAL A 436 -15.66 21.41 -6.11
N ILE A 437 -14.60 21.88 -5.45
CA ILE A 437 -13.26 21.99 -6.01
C ILE A 437 -12.32 21.16 -5.14
N ALA A 438 -11.68 20.14 -5.70
CA ALA A 438 -10.62 19.39 -5.03
C ALA A 438 -9.34 20.23 -4.88
N VAL A 439 -8.63 20.02 -3.77
CA VAL A 439 -7.33 20.62 -3.45
C VAL A 439 -6.34 19.52 -3.08
N ASN A 440 -5.18 19.49 -3.74
CA ASN A 440 -4.12 18.52 -3.42
C ASN A 440 -3.21 19.01 -2.27
N THR A 441 -2.27 18.19 -1.80
CA THR A 441 -1.44 18.56 -0.65
C THR A 441 -0.34 19.58 -0.96
N ALA A 442 -0.15 19.92 -2.23
CA ALA A 442 0.64 21.08 -2.67
C ALA A 442 -0.18 22.39 -2.73
N GLY A 443 -1.48 22.34 -2.46
CA GLY A 443 -2.37 23.51 -2.43
C GLY A 443 -2.95 23.91 -3.80
N LEU A 444 -2.74 23.09 -4.84
CA LEU A 444 -3.30 23.34 -6.17
C LEU A 444 -4.77 22.93 -6.22
N LYS A 445 -5.56 23.71 -6.96
CA LYS A 445 -7.01 23.55 -7.08
C LYS A 445 -7.35 22.95 -8.44
N SER A 446 -8.24 21.96 -8.43
CA SER A 446 -8.90 21.45 -9.63
C SER A 446 -9.79 22.52 -10.30
N LYS A 447 -10.29 22.20 -11.50
CA LYS A 447 -11.48 22.89 -12.01
C LYS A 447 -12.69 22.58 -11.12
N PRO A 448 -13.67 23.49 -10.97
CA PRO A 448 -14.91 23.18 -10.28
C PRO A 448 -15.64 22.00 -10.92
N SER A 449 -16.35 21.23 -10.10
CA SER A 449 -17.31 20.24 -10.57
C SER A 449 -18.39 20.88 -11.45
N ALA A 450 -19.16 20.04 -12.16
CA ALA A 450 -20.45 20.47 -12.68
C ALA A 450 -21.35 21.03 -11.55
N GLU A 451 -22.21 21.99 -11.89
CA GLU A 451 -23.14 22.58 -10.94
C GLU A 451 -24.19 21.56 -10.50
N SER A 452 -24.44 21.50 -9.20
CA SER A 452 -25.52 20.74 -8.59
C SER A 452 -26.57 21.70 -8.06
N THR A 453 -27.77 21.64 -8.63
CA THR A 453 -28.97 22.33 -8.14
C THR A 453 -29.95 21.33 -7.51
N PRO A 454 -30.87 21.77 -6.63
CA PRO A 454 -31.97 20.93 -6.19
C PRO A 454 -32.71 20.33 -7.40
N ALA A 455 -33.09 19.06 -7.34
CA ALA A 455 -33.99 18.49 -8.33
C ALA A 455 -35.29 19.32 -8.34
N LYS A 456 -35.74 19.76 -9.53
CA LYS A 456 -37.08 20.35 -9.65
C LYS A 456 -38.09 19.30 -9.19
N PRO A 457 -39.07 19.68 -8.35
CA PRO A 457 -40.04 18.74 -7.77
C PRO A 457 -40.84 17.99 -8.82
#